data_AF-A0A5S3WFE5-F1
#
_entry.id   AF-A0A5S3WFE5-F1
#
_cell.length_a   1.000
_cell.length_b   1.000
_cell.length_c   1.000
_cell.angle_alpha   90.00
_cell.angle_beta   90.00
_cell.angle_gamma   90.00
#
_symmetry.space_group_name_H-M   'P 1'
#
loop_
_entity.id
_entity.type
_entity.pdbx_description
1 polymer ?
#
loop_
_entity_poly.entity_id
_entity_poly.type
_entity_poly.pdbx_seq_one_letter_code
_entity_poly.pdbx_strand_id
1 'polypeptide(L)'
;MKYLLAACILFSGASFATSNQTGKITSLLTGPIYGDKLFFNVDGTINNKPSCHTNEHFDYVLDISTPSGQAYMSLIMTAYAADKTVTVTGYDKCSIYIGVSNFRSINTK
;
A
#
# COMPACT_ATOMS: atom_id res chain seq x y z
N MET A 1 3.95 -12.52 -50.23
CA MET A 1 3.22 -12.48 -48.94
C MET A 1 4.03 -13.21 -47.85
N LYS A 2 5.10 -12.60 -47.32
CA LYS A 2 5.99 -13.26 -46.33
C LYS A 2 6.36 -12.37 -45.13
N TYR A 3 5.95 -11.10 -45.12
CA TYR A 3 6.34 -10.13 -44.10
C TYR A 3 5.21 -9.69 -43.16
N LEU A 4 4.05 -10.34 -43.20
CA LEU A 4 2.88 -9.94 -42.40
C LEU A 4 2.83 -10.55 -40.99
N LEU A 5 3.75 -11.46 -40.64
CA LEU A 5 3.80 -12.09 -39.31
C LEU A 5 4.73 -11.40 -38.30
N ALA A 6 5.51 -10.39 -38.71
CA ALA A 6 6.56 -9.80 -37.86
C ALA A 6 6.12 -8.57 -37.04
N ALA A 7 4.88 -8.10 -37.18
CA ALA A 7 4.44 -6.81 -36.63
C ALA A 7 3.67 -6.88 -35.29
N CYS A 8 3.40 -8.07 -34.73
CA CYS A 8 2.49 -8.22 -33.58
C CYS A 8 3.15 -8.40 -32.18
N ILE A 9 4.47 -8.24 -32.03
CA ILE A 9 5.17 -8.65 -30.79
C ILE A 9 5.49 -7.48 -29.82
N LEU A 10 5.17 -6.23 -30.14
CA LEU A 10 5.67 -5.08 -29.36
C LEU A 10 4.69 -4.41 -28.38
N PHE A 11 3.52 -5.00 -28.11
CA PHE A 11 2.69 -4.55 -26.98
C PHE A 11 3.13 -5.24 -25.68
N SER A 12 4.34 -4.92 -25.21
CA SER A 12 4.74 -5.22 -23.84
C SER A 12 3.96 -4.26 -22.93
N GLY A 13 2.85 -4.73 -22.36
CA GLY A 13 2.10 -3.94 -21.38
C GLY A 13 2.99 -3.59 -20.20
N ALA A 14 3.05 -2.31 -19.84
CA ALA A 14 3.75 -1.86 -18.65
C ALA A 14 3.13 -2.55 -17.42
N SER A 15 3.85 -3.50 -16.82
CA SER A 15 3.46 -4.10 -15.56
C SER A 15 3.84 -3.13 -14.45
N PHE A 16 2.85 -2.45 -13.88
CA PHE A 16 3.06 -1.65 -12.68
C PHE A 16 3.17 -2.62 -11.50
N ALA A 17 4.41 -2.84 -11.04
CA ALA A 17 4.65 -3.65 -9.86
C ALA A 17 4.03 -2.98 -8.64
N THR A 18 3.20 -3.71 -7.89
CA THR A 18 2.57 -3.16 -6.69
C THR A 18 3.64 -2.94 -5.62
N SER A 19 3.56 -1.83 -4.90
CA SER A 19 4.44 -1.64 -3.74
C SER A 19 4.17 -2.75 -2.72
N ASN A 20 5.23 -3.25 -2.10
CA ASN A 20 5.10 -4.26 -1.07
C ASN A 20 6.14 -4.05 0.03
N GLN A 21 5.77 -4.43 1.24
CA GLN A 21 6.63 -4.37 2.41
C GLN A 21 6.25 -5.52 3.34
N THR A 22 7.25 -6.28 3.79
CA THR A 22 7.05 -7.39 4.72
C THR A 22 7.75 -7.06 6.02
N GLY A 23 6.99 -7.13 7.10
CA GLY A 23 7.44 -6.65 8.39
C GLY A 23 6.36 -6.59 9.46
N LYS A 24 6.72 -6.17 10.67
CA LYS A 24 5.78 -5.88 11.76
C LYS A 24 5.27 -4.46 11.65
N ILE A 25 4.02 -4.23 12.01
CA ILE A 25 3.47 -2.88 12.13
C ILE A 25 4.11 -2.23 13.37
N THR A 26 4.71 -1.05 13.22
CA THR A 26 5.47 -0.39 14.31
C THR A 26 4.79 0.85 14.85
N SER A 27 3.87 1.45 14.09
CA SER A 27 3.14 2.63 14.52
C SER A 27 1.75 2.67 13.89
N LEU A 28 0.80 3.27 14.61
CA LEU A 28 -0.54 3.60 14.13
C LEU A 28 -0.84 5.06 14.49
N LEU A 29 -1.38 5.83 13.56
CA LEU A 29 -1.84 7.20 13.80
C LEU A 29 -3.20 7.43 13.16
N THR A 30 -4.14 7.90 13.98
CA THR A 30 -5.43 8.44 13.55
C THR A 30 -5.88 9.49 14.55
N GLY A 31 -6.85 10.34 14.19
CA GLY A 31 -7.40 11.35 15.08
C GLY A 31 -8.11 12.48 14.33
N PRO A 32 -8.78 13.40 15.05
CA PRO A 32 -9.64 14.42 14.44
C PRO A 32 -8.96 15.29 13.38
N ILE A 33 -7.68 15.61 13.55
CA ILE A 33 -6.89 16.39 12.58
C ILE A 33 -6.69 15.64 11.26
N TYR A 34 -6.70 14.30 11.31
CA TYR A 34 -6.48 13.42 10.19
C TYR A 34 -7.78 12.94 9.53
N GLY A 35 -8.93 13.19 10.18
CA GLY A 35 -10.24 12.73 9.73
C GLY A 35 -10.32 11.21 9.65
N ASP A 36 -10.96 10.70 8.60
CA ASP A 36 -11.14 9.26 8.37
C ASP A 36 -9.90 8.58 7.78
N LYS A 37 -8.71 8.90 8.31
CA LYS A 37 -7.44 8.32 7.85
C LYS A 37 -6.77 7.55 8.97
N LEU A 38 -6.31 6.35 8.63
CA LEU A 38 -5.37 5.58 9.43
C LEU A 38 -4.03 5.57 8.73
N PHE A 39 -3.01 6.13 9.37
CA PHE A 39 -1.62 6.03 8.96
C PHE A 39 -0.93 4.93 9.76
N PHE A 40 0.01 4.25 9.13
CA PHE A 40 0.81 3.24 9.82
C PHE A 40 2.16 3.02 9.17
N ASN A 41 3.11 2.55 9.98
CA ASN A 41 4.42 2.09 9.53
C ASN A 41 4.52 0.57 9.64
N VAL A 42 5.34 0.01 8.77
CA VAL A 42 5.77 -1.38 8.82
C VAL A 42 7.30 -1.37 8.89
N ASP A 43 7.90 -2.26 9.67
CA ASP A 43 9.36 -2.43 9.59
C ASP A 43 9.77 -3.00 8.21
N GLY A 44 11.06 -2.92 7.89
CA GLY A 44 11.58 -3.33 6.59
C GLY A 44 11.48 -2.25 5.50
N THR A 45 11.79 -2.63 4.27
CA THR A 45 11.89 -1.71 3.12
C THR A 45 10.66 -1.83 2.22
N ILE A 46 10.10 -0.69 1.80
CA ILE A 46 9.08 -0.65 0.75
C ILE A 46 9.73 -0.95 -0.59
N ASN A 47 9.44 -2.12 -1.16
CA ASN A 47 9.79 -2.47 -2.53
C ASN A 47 8.81 -1.80 -3.49
N ASN A 48 9.28 -1.37 -4.67
CA ASN A 48 8.47 -0.67 -5.67
C ASN A 48 7.70 0.52 -5.08
N LYS A 49 8.39 1.32 -4.26
CA LYS A 49 7.83 2.52 -3.64
C LYS A 49 7.28 3.46 -4.72
N PRO A 50 6.00 3.88 -4.64
CA PRO A 50 5.40 4.79 -5.63
C PRO A 50 6.20 6.08 -5.72
N SER A 51 6.35 6.63 -6.93
CA SER A 51 7.08 7.89 -7.16
C SER A 51 6.49 9.08 -6.39
N CYS A 52 5.19 9.03 -6.10
CA CYS A 52 4.49 10.04 -5.30
C CYS A 52 4.78 9.93 -3.80
N HIS A 53 5.39 8.85 -3.31
CA HIS A 53 5.62 8.66 -1.90
C HIS A 53 6.90 9.40 -1.48
N THR A 54 6.70 10.56 -0.87
CA THR A 54 7.75 11.46 -0.35
C THR A 54 7.76 11.60 1.16
N ASN A 55 6.75 11.05 1.86
CA ASN A 55 6.67 11.10 3.30
C ASN A 55 7.70 10.16 3.95
N GLU A 56 8.35 10.62 5.02
CA GLU A 56 9.35 9.84 5.77
C GLU A 56 8.80 9.30 7.10
N HIS A 57 7.60 9.73 7.50
CA HIS A 57 6.98 9.38 8.77
C HIS A 57 6.03 8.20 8.66
N PHE A 58 5.32 8.03 7.55
CA PHE A 58 4.30 6.98 7.38
C PHE A 58 4.45 6.24 6.07
N ASP A 59 4.34 4.92 6.14
CA ASP A 59 4.48 4.06 4.97
C ASP A 59 3.19 3.99 4.15
N TYR A 60 2.06 3.87 4.85
CA TYR A 60 0.75 3.70 4.24
C TYR A 60 -0.33 4.54 4.90
N VAL A 61 -1.35 4.87 4.11
CA VAL A 61 -2.59 5.48 4.56
C VAL A 61 -3.81 4.70 4.06
N LEU A 62 -4.77 4.49 4.95
CA LEU A 62 -6.05 3.84 4.68
C LEU A 62 -7.20 4.82 4.96
N ASP A 63 -8.18 4.86 4.06
CA ASP A 63 -9.46 5.52 4.29
C ASP A 63 -10.38 4.61 5.12
N ILE A 64 -10.75 5.08 6.32
CA ILE A 64 -11.58 4.35 7.29
C ILE A 64 -13.02 4.86 7.36
N SER A 65 -13.45 5.71 6.41
CA SER A 65 -14.83 6.21 6.31
C SER A 65 -15.82 5.13 5.83
N THR A 66 -15.31 4.07 5.22
CA THR A 66 -16.12 2.98 4.64
C THR A 66 -16.16 1.75 5.55
N PRO A 67 -17.23 0.92 5.50
CA PRO A 67 -17.28 -0.34 6.25
C PRO A 67 -16.10 -1.27 5.97
N SER A 68 -15.65 -1.34 4.71
CA SER A 68 -14.46 -2.12 4.35
C SER A 68 -13.19 -1.52 4.94
N GLY A 69 -13.04 -0.20 4.92
CA GLY A 69 -11.93 0.50 5.56
C GLY A 69 -11.84 0.21 7.06
N GLN A 70 -12.98 0.21 7.76
CA GLN A 70 -13.05 -0.13 9.19
C GLN A 70 -12.69 -1.60 9.46
N ALA A 71 -13.09 -2.52 8.59
CA ALA A 71 -12.68 -3.93 8.69
C ALA A 71 -11.16 -4.09 8.52
N TYR A 72 -10.55 -3.40 7.55
CA TYR A 72 -9.09 -3.42 7.37
C TYR A 72 -8.35 -2.76 8.53
N MET A 73 -8.85 -1.63 9.04
CA MET A 73 -8.32 -1.01 10.26
C MET A 73 -8.30 -2.00 11.43
N SER A 74 -9.39 -2.75 11.63
CA SER A 74 -9.47 -3.75 12.70
C SER A 74 -8.44 -4.87 12.52
N LEU A 75 -8.22 -5.33 11.30
CA LEU A 75 -7.19 -6.32 10.99
C LEU A 75 -5.76 -5.79 11.21
N ILE A 76 -5.49 -4.54 10.79
CA ILE A 76 -4.20 -3.86 11.02
C ILE A 76 -3.94 -3.70 12.52
N MET A 77 -4.93 -3.22 13.29
CA MET A 77 -4.83 -3.08 14.74
C MET A 77 -4.59 -4.43 15.43
N THR A 78 -5.26 -5.49 14.96
CA THR A 78 -5.06 -6.84 15.49
C THR A 78 -3.65 -7.34 15.22
N ALA A 79 -3.13 -7.14 14.00
CA ALA A 79 -1.77 -7.53 13.64
C ALA A 79 -0.71 -6.74 14.43
N TYR A 80 -0.94 -5.44 14.65
CA TYR A 80 -0.11 -4.58 15.51
C TYR A 80 -0.09 -5.10 16.95
N ALA A 81 -1.27 -5.29 17.56
CA ALA A 81 -1.39 -5.74 18.94
C ALA A 81 -0.84 -7.16 19.15
N ALA A 82 -0.91 -8.02 18.13
CA ALA A 82 -0.41 -9.39 18.16
C ALA A 82 1.07 -9.52 17.78
N ASP A 83 1.76 -8.40 17.51
CA ASP A 83 3.18 -8.37 17.10
C ASP A 83 3.46 -9.30 15.90
N LYS A 84 2.52 -9.34 14.94
CA LYS A 84 2.59 -10.24 13.79
C LYS A 84 3.39 -9.63 12.65
N THR A 85 4.26 -10.44 12.06
CA THR A 85 4.82 -10.16 10.73
C THR A 85 3.71 -10.23 9.69
N VAL A 86 3.60 -9.19 8.87
CA VAL A 86 2.62 -9.06 7.81
C VAL A 86 3.29 -8.69 6.50
N THR A 87 2.63 -8.98 5.38
CA THR A 87 2.97 -8.40 4.08
C THR A 87 1.89 -7.42 3.68
N VAL A 88 2.27 -6.15 3.57
CA VAL A 88 1.40 -5.06 3.14
C VAL A 88 1.70 -4.74 1.69
N THR A 89 0.66 -4.50 0.89
CA THR A 89 0.81 -3.92 -0.45
C THR A 89 0.11 -2.58 -0.53
N GLY A 90 0.66 -1.70 -1.37
CA GLY A 90 0.07 -0.40 -1.68
C GLY A 90 -0.28 -0.25 -3.17
N TYR A 91 -1.08 0.75 -3.46
CA TYR A 91 -1.29 1.22 -4.82
C TYR A 91 -0.14 2.14 -5.25
N ASP A 92 0.07 2.26 -6.56
CA ASP A 92 0.94 3.29 -7.16
C ASP A 92 0.28 4.68 -7.16
N LYS A 93 -0.26 5.09 -6.00
CA LYS A 93 -1.02 6.33 -5.80
C LYS A 93 -0.86 6.84 -4.37
N CYS A 94 -0.89 8.17 -4.22
CA CYS A 94 -0.83 8.89 -2.94
C CYS A 94 -1.96 9.93 -2.88
N SER A 95 -3.20 9.47 -3.08
CA SER A 95 -4.37 10.33 -3.25
C SER A 95 -5.17 10.54 -1.96
N ILE A 96 -5.02 9.66 -0.97
CA ILE A 96 -5.72 9.78 0.32
C ILE A 96 -5.03 10.84 1.20
N TYR A 97 -3.70 10.89 1.13
CA TYR A 97 -2.85 11.90 1.77
C TYR A 97 -1.60 12.13 0.92
N ILE A 98 -1.20 13.40 0.78
CA ILE A 98 -0.07 13.78 -0.05
C ILE A 98 1.23 13.15 0.47
N GLY A 99 1.98 12.51 -0.43
CA GLY A 99 3.28 11.93 -0.09
C GLY A 99 3.23 10.56 0.59
N VAL A 100 2.06 10.01 0.94
CA VAL A 100 1.94 8.70 1.62
C VAL A 100 1.25 7.70 0.69
N SER A 101 1.79 6.48 0.57
CA SER A 101 1.21 5.45 -0.29
C SER A 101 -0.18 5.01 0.17
N ASN A 102 -1.12 4.89 -0.77
CA ASN A 102 -2.43 4.33 -0.47
C ASN A 102 -2.31 2.84 -0.15
N PHE A 103 -2.89 2.41 0.97
CA PHE A 103 -3.04 1.01 1.33
C PHE A 103 -3.87 0.24 0.28
N ARG A 104 -3.45 -1.00 -0.01
CA ARG A 104 -4.17 -1.92 -0.90
C ARG A 104 -4.57 -3.22 -0.21
N SER A 105 -3.65 -3.89 0.47
CA SER A 105 -3.95 -5.16 1.14
C SER A 105 -2.98 -5.47 2.28
N ILE A 106 -3.40 -6.35 3.19
CA ILE A 106 -2.57 -6.93 4.25
C ILE A 106 -2.72 -8.45 4.24
N ASN A 107 -1.62 -9.16 4.49
CA ASN A 107 -1.57 -10.61 4.59
C ASN A 107 -0.76 -11.00 5.85
N THR A 108 -1.31 -11.88 6.68
CA THR A 108 -0.72 -12.32 7.96
C THR A 108 -0.12 -13.74 7.92
N LYS A 109 0.10 -14.30 6.72
CA LYS A 109 0.67 -15.65 6.53
C LYS A 109 2.10 -15.75 7.05
#